data_AF-A0A816BGX3-F1
#
_entry.id   AF-A0A816BGX3-F1
#
_cell.length_a   1.000
_cell.length_b   1.000
_cell.length_c   1.000
_cell.angle_alpha   90.00
_cell.angle_beta   90.00
_cell.angle_gamma   90.00
#
_symmetry.space_group_name_H-M   'P 1'
#
loop_
_entity.id
_entity.type
_entity.pdbx_description
1 polymer ?
#
loop_
_entity_poly.entity_id
_entity_poly.type
_entity_poly.pdbx_seq_one_letter_code
_entity_poly.pdbx_strand_id
1 'polypeptide(L)'
;MRETINRLGGHRYYSKLDLKFGYFQMPTQDDKEKTAFSVQGDHWETNALPQGLKNVPPTFQRIMNEFLVYQRWDHCLVYLDDISIFSKSFKQHVQHLDEILTVLNNPSFQLNPSKSSIIHLQMDYLGHIVNRQGITPYG
;
A
#
# COMPACT_ATOMS: atom_id res chain seq x y z
N MET A 1 -7.44 10.36 9.40
CA MET A 1 -6.77 9.30 10.19
C MET A 1 -7.76 8.53 11.07
N ARG A 2 -8.49 9.18 11.99
CA ARG A 2 -9.53 8.50 12.82
C ARG A 2 -10.65 7.82 12.00
N GLU A 3 -11.12 8.44 10.93
CA GLU A 3 -12.17 7.85 10.07
C GLU A 3 -11.74 6.54 9.39
N THR A 4 -10.48 6.45 8.96
CA THR A 4 -9.92 5.27 8.31
C THR A 4 -9.78 4.11 9.29
N ILE A 5 -9.33 4.40 10.51
CA ILE A 5 -9.14 3.43 11.58
C ILE A 5 -10.50 2.87 12.05
N ASN A 6 -11.52 3.71 12.18
CA ASN A 6 -12.86 3.27 12.57
C ASN A 6 -13.48 2.27 11.59
N ARG A 7 -13.14 2.32 10.30
CA ARG A 7 -13.63 1.35 9.30
C ARG A 7 -12.97 -0.02 9.44
N LEU A 8 -11.77 -0.09 10.02
CA LEU A 8 -11.05 -1.36 10.23
C LEU A 8 -11.64 -2.16 11.42
N GLY A 9 -12.23 -1.48 12.40
CA GLY A 9 -12.81 -2.12 13.58
C GLY A 9 -14.00 -3.03 13.25
N GLY A 10 -14.13 -4.14 13.99
CA GLY A 10 -15.28 -5.04 13.89
C GLY A 10 -15.22 -6.07 12.76
N HIS A 11 -14.12 -6.12 12.01
CA HIS A 11 -13.83 -7.20 11.06
C HIS A 11 -13.15 -8.38 11.77
N ARG A 12 -13.16 -9.55 11.13
CA ARG A 12 -12.63 -10.79 11.73
C ARG A 12 -11.32 -11.23 11.10
N TYR A 13 -11.14 -10.97 9.82
CA TYR A 13 -9.97 -11.39 9.06
C TYR A 13 -9.32 -10.18 8.42
N TYR A 14 -7.99 -10.16 8.52
CA TYR A 14 -7.15 -9.08 8.06
C TYR A 14 -5.96 -9.64 7.27
N SER A 15 -5.56 -8.94 6.22
CA SER A 15 -4.30 -9.20 5.52
C SER A 15 -3.63 -7.87 5.24
N LYS A 16 -2.29 -7.86 5.28
CA LYS A 16 -1.48 -6.72 4.90
C LYS A 16 -0.56 -7.14 3.77
N LEU A 17 -0.62 -6.45 2.64
CA LEU A 17 0.30 -6.64 1.52
C LEU A 17 1.27 -5.45 1.48
N ASP A 18 2.57 -5.74 1.43
CA ASP A 18 3.64 -4.74 1.33
C ASP A 18 4.15 -4.72 -0.12
N LEU A 19 4.19 -3.55 -0.74
CA LEU A 19 4.79 -3.38 -2.07
C LEU A 19 6.31 -3.23 -1.94
N LYS A 20 7.04 -4.08 -2.64
CA LYS A 20 8.50 -4.05 -2.73
C LYS A 20 8.90 -2.81 -3.54
N PHE A 21 9.70 -1.91 -2.97
CA PHE A 21 10.26 -0.77 -3.70
C PHE A 21 9.21 0.11 -4.44
N GLY A 22 8.04 0.39 -3.84
CA GLY A 22 6.90 1.03 -4.53
C GLY A 22 7.27 2.28 -5.34
N TYR A 23 8.11 3.15 -4.77
CA TYR A 23 8.58 4.38 -5.44
C TYR A 23 9.43 4.13 -6.71
N PHE A 24 10.29 3.11 -6.73
CA PHE A 24 11.27 2.90 -7.80
C PHE A 24 10.70 2.22 -9.05
N GLN A 25 9.39 1.93 -9.08
CA GLN A 25 8.73 1.26 -10.22
C GLN A 25 7.97 2.23 -11.12
N MET A 26 7.87 3.50 -10.71
CA MET A 26 7.13 4.53 -11.43
C MET A 26 8.07 5.26 -12.39
N PRO A 27 7.76 5.32 -13.70
CA PRO A 27 8.59 6.01 -14.68
C PRO A 27 8.61 7.52 -14.44
N THR A 28 9.78 8.14 -14.63
CA THR A 28 10.02 9.58 -14.48
C THR A 28 10.07 10.32 -15.81
N GLN A 29 9.60 9.72 -16.91
CA GLN A 29 9.85 10.23 -18.28
C GLN A 29 9.53 11.73 -18.46
N ASP A 30 8.44 12.24 -17.89
CA ASP A 30 8.04 13.64 -18.02
C ASP A 30 8.75 14.60 -17.04
N ASP A 31 9.39 14.08 -15.99
CA ASP A 31 10.02 14.86 -14.90
C ASP A 31 11.49 14.46 -14.67
N LYS A 32 12.13 13.82 -15.66
CA LYS A 32 13.44 13.18 -15.53
C LYS A 32 14.56 14.18 -15.19
N GLU A 33 14.51 15.35 -15.80
CA GLU A 33 15.41 16.48 -15.50
C GLU A 33 15.31 16.96 -14.04
N LYS A 34 14.18 16.73 -13.35
CA LYS A 34 13.97 17.10 -11.94
C LYS A 34 14.53 16.05 -10.97
N THR A 35 14.97 14.90 -11.49
CA THR A 35 15.61 13.83 -10.71
C THR A 35 17.13 13.80 -10.87
N ALA A 36 17.71 14.84 -11.49
CA ALA A 36 19.15 14.96 -11.69
C ALA A 36 19.92 15.06 -10.37
N PHE A 37 21.02 14.33 -10.25
CA PHE A 37 21.98 14.41 -9.14
C PHE A 37 23.42 14.36 -9.69
N SER A 38 24.36 14.94 -8.94
CA SER A 38 25.76 15.01 -9.36
C SER A 38 26.65 14.07 -8.53
N VAL A 39 27.50 13.31 -9.22
CA VAL A 39 28.55 12.48 -8.60
C VAL A 39 29.88 12.80 -9.28
N GLN A 40 30.88 13.21 -8.50
CA GLN A 40 32.24 13.51 -8.99
C GLN A 40 32.31 14.51 -10.14
N GLY A 41 31.34 15.43 -10.25
CA GLY A 41 31.28 16.44 -11.31
C GLY A 41 30.43 16.05 -12.51
N ASP A 42 30.04 14.79 -12.64
CA ASP A 42 29.14 14.31 -13.68
C ASP A 42 27.67 14.41 -13.24
N HIS A 43 26.77 14.68 -14.19
CA HIS A 43 25.33 14.71 -13.97
C HIS A 43 24.68 13.38 -14.36
N TRP A 44 23.84 12.87 -13.46
CA TRP A 44 23.10 11.64 -13.61
C TRP A 44 21.62 11.90 -13.39
N GLU A 45 20.76 11.25 -14.16
CA GLU A 45 19.30 11.32 -14.03
C GLU A 45 18.74 9.92 -13.77
N THR A 46 17.63 9.83 -13.04
CA THR A 46 16.99 8.54 -12.76
C THR A 46 15.85 8.26 -13.74
N ASN A 47 15.74 7.02 -14.22
CA ASN A 47 14.60 6.57 -15.04
C ASN A 47 13.37 6.13 -14.22
N ALA A 48 13.51 6.14 -12.89
CA ALA A 48 12.46 5.81 -11.92
C ALA A 48 12.49 6.83 -10.77
N LEU A 49 11.37 7.00 -10.06
CA LEU A 49 11.29 8.00 -8.99
C LEU A 49 12.33 7.68 -7.89
N PRO A 50 13.28 8.60 -7.63
CA PRO A 50 14.25 8.40 -6.58
C PRO A 50 13.58 8.57 -5.20
N GLN A 51 14.00 7.74 -4.24
CA GLN A 51 13.61 7.92 -2.84
C GLN A 51 14.05 9.29 -2.33
N GLY A 52 13.21 9.92 -1.51
CA GLY A 52 13.51 11.20 -0.85
C GLY A 52 12.92 12.44 -1.53
N LEU A 53 12.32 12.32 -2.71
CA LEU A 53 11.56 13.41 -3.31
C LEU A 53 10.23 13.64 -2.58
N LYS A 54 9.98 14.89 -2.17
CA LYS A 54 8.81 15.29 -1.38
C LYS A 54 7.46 14.98 -2.04
N ASN A 55 7.41 14.94 -3.38
CA ASN A 55 6.18 14.78 -4.16
C ASN A 55 5.89 13.33 -4.57
N VAL A 56 6.80 12.42 -4.28
CA VAL A 56 6.66 11.00 -4.64
C VAL A 56 5.53 10.29 -3.85
N PRO A 57 5.39 10.47 -2.53
CA PRO A 57 4.33 9.81 -1.76
C PRO A 57 2.90 10.19 -2.19
N PRO A 58 2.55 11.47 -2.43
CA PRO A 58 1.23 11.85 -2.92
C PRO A 58 0.89 11.29 -4.31
N THR A 59 1.85 11.29 -5.24
CA THR A 59 1.66 10.77 -6.59
C THR A 59 1.43 9.26 -6.57
N PHE A 60 2.23 8.52 -5.80
CA PHE A 60 2.06 7.08 -5.65
C PHE A 60 0.71 6.73 -5.01
N GLN A 61 0.31 7.45 -3.97
CA GLN A 61 -1.01 7.29 -3.36
C GLN A 61 -2.14 7.51 -4.38
N ARG A 62 -2.03 8.50 -5.28
CA ARG A 62 -3.03 8.73 -6.33
C ARG A 62 -3.14 7.54 -7.27
N ILE A 63 -2.01 7.01 -7.73
CA ILE A 63 -1.99 5.89 -8.65
C ILE A 63 -2.59 4.64 -7.99
N MET A 64 -2.18 4.33 -6.76
CA MET A 64 -2.77 3.23 -5.99
C MET A 64 -4.27 3.40 -5.77
N ASN A 65 -4.73 4.64 -5.58
CA ASN A 65 -6.16 4.93 -5.46
C ASN A 65 -6.92 4.69 -6.76
N GLU A 66 -6.29 4.89 -7.92
CA GLU A 66 -6.90 4.62 -9.23
C GLU A 66 -6.98 3.11 -9.50
N PHE A 67 -5.90 2.36 -9.22
CA PHE A 67 -5.87 0.91 -9.42
C PHE A 67 -6.87 0.17 -8.53
N LEU A 68 -7.03 0.60 -7.27
CA LEU A 68 -7.90 -0.06 -6.30
C LEU A 68 -9.22 0.70 -6.07
N VAL A 69 -9.61 1.59 -6.98
CA VAL A 69 -10.75 2.51 -6.80
C VAL A 69 -12.04 1.80 -6.43
N TYR A 70 -12.27 0.60 -6.97
CA TYR A 70 -13.51 -0.17 -6.78
C TYR A 70 -13.53 -0.99 -5.47
N GLN A 71 -12.36 -1.43 -5.00
CA GLN A 71 -12.21 -2.24 -3.78
C GLN A 71 -11.98 -1.37 -2.53
N ARG A 72 -11.42 -0.18 -2.75
CA ARG A 72 -11.07 0.77 -1.71
C ARG A 72 -12.33 1.22 -0.97
N TRP A 73 -12.20 1.34 0.35
CA TRP A 73 -13.23 1.79 1.30
C TRP A 73 -14.28 0.77 1.72
N ASP A 74 -14.49 -0.29 0.95
CA ASP A 74 -15.40 -1.39 1.30
C ASP A 74 -14.69 -2.50 2.07
N HIS A 75 -13.56 -2.98 1.54
CA HIS A 75 -12.79 -4.07 2.15
C HIS A 75 -11.27 -3.92 2.00
N CYS A 76 -10.82 -2.77 1.48
CA CYS A 76 -9.43 -2.43 1.27
C CYS A 76 -9.13 -0.98 1.69
N LEU A 77 -7.96 -0.77 2.28
CA LEU A 77 -7.38 0.54 2.56
C LEU A 77 -5.93 0.55 2.09
N VAL A 78 -5.54 1.61 1.40
CA VAL A 78 -4.18 1.77 0.87
C VAL A 78 -3.55 2.99 1.48
N TYR A 79 -2.35 2.82 2.05
CA TYR A 79 -1.54 3.89 2.58
C TYR A 79 -0.10 3.72 2.11
N LEU A 80 0.31 4.56 1.15
CA LEU A 80 1.62 4.45 0.50
C LEU A 80 1.86 3.00 0.00
N ASP A 81 2.89 2.34 0.50
CA ASP A 81 3.31 0.99 0.10
C ASP A 81 2.50 -0.14 0.78
N ASP A 82 1.66 0.20 1.77
CA ASP A 82 0.88 -0.75 2.56
C ASP A 82 -0.57 -0.86 2.05
N ILE A 83 -0.98 -2.09 1.71
CA ILE A 83 -2.36 -2.43 1.34
C ILE A 83 -2.96 -3.28 2.45
N SER A 84 -3.99 -2.75 3.11
CA SER A 84 -4.70 -3.39 4.22
C SER A 84 -6.05 -3.91 3.75
N ILE A 85 -6.28 -5.21 3.92
CA ILE A 85 -7.49 -5.92 3.49
C ILE A 85 -8.21 -6.41 4.75
N PHE A 86 -9.53 -6.25 4.82
CA PHE A 86 -10.31 -6.62 6.00
C PHE A 86 -11.68 -7.18 5.63
N SER A 87 -12.16 -8.17 6.38
CA SER A 87 -13.41 -8.88 6.05
C SER A 87 -14.08 -9.51 7.27
N LYS A 88 -15.40 -9.70 7.21
CA LYS A 88 -16.20 -10.24 8.33
C LYS A 88 -16.14 -11.77 8.40
N SER A 89 -15.94 -12.45 7.27
CA SER A 89 -15.85 -13.92 7.18
C SER A 89 -14.64 -14.36 6.37
N PHE A 90 -14.17 -15.59 6.60
CA PHE A 90 -13.03 -16.16 5.88
C PHE A 90 -13.32 -16.27 4.38
N LYS A 91 -14.52 -16.73 4.01
CA LYS A 91 -14.93 -16.87 2.60
C LYS A 91 -14.85 -15.53 1.85
N GLN A 92 -15.41 -14.47 2.44
CA GLN A 92 -15.29 -13.12 1.88
C GLN A 92 -13.84 -12.68 1.79
N HIS A 93 -13.02 -12.97 2.81
CA HIS A 93 -11.62 -12.55 2.82
C HIS A 93 -10.81 -13.18 1.69
N VAL A 94 -11.06 -14.45 1.38
CA VAL A 94 -10.44 -15.13 0.24
C VAL A 94 -10.86 -14.48 -1.08
N GLN A 95 -12.14 -14.12 -1.24
CA GLN A 95 -12.62 -13.42 -2.43
C GLN A 95 -11.97 -12.04 -2.59
N HIS A 96 -11.91 -11.24 -1.53
CA HIS A 96 -11.26 -9.93 -1.56
C HIS A 96 -9.76 -10.02 -1.83
N LEU A 97 -9.07 -11.04 -1.29
CA LEU A 97 -7.67 -11.30 -1.61
C LEU A 97 -7.49 -11.59 -3.10
N ASP A 98 -8.34 -12.45 -3.68
CA ASP A 98 -8.30 -12.79 -5.10
C ASP A 98 -8.52 -11.56 -5.99
N GLU A 99 -9.52 -10.73 -5.66
CA GLU A 99 -9.80 -9.48 -6.37
C GLU A 99 -8.60 -8.52 -6.33
N ILE A 100 -8.00 -8.32 -5.16
CA ILE A 100 -6.86 -7.40 -4.99
C ILE A 100 -5.60 -7.95 -5.64
N LEU A 101 -5.29 -9.23 -5.47
CA LEU A 101 -4.14 -9.87 -6.11
C LEU A 101 -4.28 -9.88 -7.64
N THR A 102 -5.50 -10.01 -8.17
CA THR A 102 -5.76 -9.88 -9.61
C THR A 102 -5.44 -8.49 -10.12
N VAL A 103 -5.82 -7.43 -9.40
CA VAL A 103 -5.46 -6.05 -9.75
C VAL A 103 -3.94 -5.82 -9.65
N LEU A 104 -3.31 -6.38 -8.61
CA LEU A 104 -1.87 -6.27 -8.37
C LEU A 104 -1.02 -7.18 -9.28
N ASN A 105 -1.64 -8.08 -10.05
CA ASN A 105 -0.98 -8.87 -11.08
C ASN A 105 -0.67 -8.01 -12.32
N ASN A 106 -0.03 -6.87 -12.09
CA ASN A 106 0.43 -5.91 -13.08
C ASN A 106 1.95 -5.82 -12.96
N PRO A 107 2.71 -5.78 -14.07
CA PRO A 107 4.18 -5.71 -14.04
C PRO A 107 4.73 -4.46 -13.33
N SER A 108 3.89 -3.43 -13.12
CA SER A 108 4.25 -2.19 -12.41
C SER A 108 4.26 -2.33 -10.89
N PHE A 109 3.83 -3.48 -10.35
CA PHE A 109 3.80 -3.76 -8.92
C PHE A 109 4.54 -5.06 -8.60
N GLN A 110 5.35 -5.02 -7.56
CA GLN A 110 5.93 -6.22 -6.96
C GLN A 110 5.58 -6.26 -5.49
N LEU A 111 5.02 -7.39 -5.04
CA LEU A 111 4.77 -7.62 -3.62
C LEU A 111 6.06 -8.06 -2.92
N ASN A 112 6.09 -7.84 -1.61
CA ASN A 112 7.13 -8.27 -0.72
C ASN A 112 6.57 -9.36 0.22
N PRO A 113 6.68 -10.65 -0.15
CA PRO A 113 6.05 -11.73 0.60
C PRO A 113 6.54 -11.83 2.05
N SER A 114 7.79 -11.47 2.34
CA SER A 114 8.35 -11.56 3.69
C SER A 114 7.85 -10.47 4.64
N LYS A 115 7.33 -9.36 4.11
CA LYS A 115 6.69 -8.29 4.89
C LYS A 115 5.16 -8.30 4.80
N SER A 116 4.61 -9.14 3.93
CA SER A 116 3.17 -9.31 3.80
C SER A 116 2.66 -10.32 4.81
N SER A 117 1.47 -10.10 5.35
CA SER A 117 0.76 -10.99 6.26
C SER A 117 -0.61 -11.33 5.68
N ILE A 118 -0.98 -12.61 5.68
CA ILE A 118 -2.19 -13.09 5.00
C ILE A 118 -3.07 -13.85 5.99
N ILE A 119 -4.35 -13.48 6.04
CA ILE A 119 -5.41 -14.12 6.83
C ILE A 119 -5.06 -14.23 8.33
N HIS A 120 -4.98 -13.09 8.99
CA HIS A 120 -4.83 -12.98 10.44
C HIS A 120 -6.12 -12.49 11.11
N LEU A 121 -6.27 -12.74 12.40
CA LEU A 121 -7.42 -12.28 13.20
C LEU A 121 -7.24 -10.86 13.76
N GLN A 122 -6.03 -10.33 13.64
CA GLN A 122 -5.65 -8.98 14.04
C GLN A 122 -4.58 -8.45 13.09
N MET A 123 -4.42 -7.13 13.05
CA MET A 123 -3.41 -6.48 12.21
C MET A 123 -2.93 -5.18 12.84
N ASP A 124 -1.64 -4.89 12.63
CA ASP A 124 -1.04 -3.61 12.94
C ASP A 124 -1.35 -2.58 11.86
N TYR A 125 -1.90 -1.44 12.28
CA TYR A 125 -2.24 -0.34 11.39
C TYR A 125 -1.97 1.02 12.05
N LEU A 126 -1.03 1.78 11.49
CA LEU A 126 -0.69 3.14 11.92
C LEU A 126 -0.52 3.28 13.45
N GLY A 127 0.22 2.36 14.09
CA GLY A 127 0.45 2.40 15.54
C GLY A 127 -0.73 1.93 16.39
N HIS A 128 -1.67 1.18 15.81
CA HIS A 128 -2.79 0.55 16.52
C HIS A 128 -2.89 -0.92 16.15
N ILE A 129 -3.33 -1.75 17.09
CA ILE A 129 -3.77 -3.11 16.84
C ILE A 129 -5.26 -3.07 16.54
N VAL A 130 -5.67 -3.63 15.41
CA VAL A 130 -7.07 -3.73 15.01
C VAL A 130 -7.49 -5.20 15.01
N ASN A 131 -8.62 -5.49 15.63
CA ASN A 131 -9.20 -6.83 15.67
C ASN A 131 -10.75 -6.77 15.72
N ARG A 132 -11.38 -7.92 15.94
CA ARG A 132 -12.83 -8.04 16.04
C ARG A 132 -13.44 -7.21 17.18
N GLN A 133 -12.73 -7.06 18.30
CA GLN A 133 -13.19 -6.31 19.46
C GLN A 133 -13.12 -4.79 19.24
N GLY A 134 -12.27 -4.34 18.32
CA GLY A 134 -12.15 -2.93 17.96
C GLY A 134 -10.71 -2.55 17.69
N ILE A 135 -10.35 -1.32 18.08
CA ILE A 135 -9.03 -0.73 17.89
C ILE A 135 -8.40 -0.49 19.25
N THR A 136 -7.14 -0.91 19.42
CA THR A 136 -6.35 -0.66 20.63
C THR A 136 -5.04 0.04 20.23
N PRO A 137 -4.70 1.21 20.79
CA PRO A 137 -3.41 1.85 20.52
C PRO A 137 -2.25 1.02 21.09
N TYR A 138 -1.06 1.13 20.48
CA TYR A 138 0.16 0.72 21.16
C TYR A 138 0.34 1.62 22.39
N GLY A 139 0.47 1.00 23.57
CA GLY A 139 0.66 1.69 24.85
C GLY A 139 1.94 2.51 24.90
#